data_AF-A0A8D8ZW38-F1
#
_entry.id   AF-A0A8D8ZW38-F1
#
_cell.length_a   1.000
_cell.length_b   1.000
_cell.length_c   1.000
_cell.angle_alpha   90.00
_cell.angle_beta   90.00
_cell.angle_gamma   90.00
#
_symmetry.space_group_name_H-M   'P 1'
#
loop_
_entity.id
_entity.type
_entity.pdbx_description
1 polymer ?
#
loop_
_entity_poly.entity_id
_entity_poly.type
_entity_poly.pdbx_seq_one_letter_code
_entity_poly.pdbx_strand_id
1 'polypeptide(L)'
;MVSDQDGPQPPKKQLPFPRPDLPSKCTWTPGAKLEDSPHSSYPLKPKPKILPNILHQIGNTPLVRLNNIPKQEGLQCELLAKCEFLNPGGSVKDRIGYRMVEDAEAKGIIKPGDTIIEPSSGNTVP
;
A
#
# COMPACT_ATOMS: atom_id res chain seq x y z
N MET A 1 -1.40 20.44 -46.85
CA MET A 1 -2.45 21.17 -46.12
C MET A 1 -3.04 20.19 -45.11
N VAL A 2 -2.50 20.15 -43.89
CA VAL A 2 -3.12 19.40 -42.78
C VAL A 2 -3.99 20.42 -42.06
N SER A 3 -5.31 20.23 -42.13
CA SER A 3 -6.28 21.11 -41.49
C SER A 3 -6.27 20.85 -39.99
N ASP A 4 -5.81 21.83 -39.21
CA ASP A 4 -6.01 21.91 -37.77
C ASP A 4 -7.51 21.90 -37.46
N GLN A 5 -8.02 20.80 -36.91
CA GLN A 5 -9.38 20.70 -36.37
C GLN A 5 -9.33 20.37 -34.87
N ASP A 6 -8.62 21.17 -34.09
CA ASP A 6 -8.77 21.18 -32.64
C ASP A 6 -9.40 22.51 -32.22
N GLY A 7 -10.71 22.61 -32.47
CA GLY A 7 -11.52 23.64 -31.84
C GLY A 7 -11.48 23.50 -30.30
N PRO A 8 -11.67 24.59 -29.54
CA PRO A 8 -11.61 24.55 -28.09
C PRO A 8 -12.61 23.53 -27.55
N GLN A 9 -12.08 22.43 -27.01
CA GLN A 9 -12.86 21.40 -26.33
C GLN A 9 -13.64 22.06 -25.17
N PRO A 10 -14.94 21.75 -25.00
CA PRO A 10 -15.72 22.30 -23.92
C PRO A 10 -15.05 21.99 -22.57
N PRO A 11 -15.13 22.90 -21.58
CA PRO A 11 -14.51 22.67 -20.28
C PRO A 11 -15.07 21.38 -19.69
N LYS A 12 -14.19 20.40 -19.49
CA LYS A 12 -14.54 19.14 -18.84
C LYS A 12 -15.18 19.50 -17.49
N LYS A 13 -16.43 19.07 -17.26
CA LYS A 13 -17.09 19.22 -15.95
C LYS A 13 -16.14 18.67 -14.89
N GLN A 14 -15.64 19.55 -14.04
CA GLN A 14 -14.74 19.15 -12.96
C GLN A 14 -15.58 18.36 -11.96
N LEU A 15 -15.36 17.04 -11.92
CA LEU A 15 -15.96 16.21 -10.87
C LEU A 15 -15.50 16.75 -9.52
N PRO A 16 -16.37 16.75 -8.49
CA PRO A 16 -15.96 17.20 -7.17
C PRO A 16 -14.78 16.36 -6.70
N PHE A 17 -13.71 17.02 -6.28
CA PHE A 17 -12.54 16.35 -5.71
C PHE A 17 -12.99 15.52 -4.50
N PRO A 18 -12.79 14.19 -4.50
CA PRO A 18 -13.25 13.34 -3.41
C PRO A 18 -12.48 13.73 -2.13
N ARG A 19 -13.22 14.04 -1.06
CA ARG A 19 -12.57 14.38 0.20
C ARG A 19 -11.98 13.11 0.86
N PRO A 20 -10.75 13.17 1.39
CA PRO A 20 -10.10 12.02 2.02
C PRO A 20 -10.70 11.65 3.39
N ASP A 21 -11.56 12.49 3.96
CA ASP A 21 -12.17 12.31 5.29
C ASP A 21 -13.62 11.80 5.25
N LEU A 22 -14.09 11.33 4.09
CA LEU A 22 -15.41 10.72 3.99
C LEU A 22 -15.50 9.44 4.84
N PRO A 23 -16.66 9.16 5.48
CA PRO A 23 -16.87 7.91 6.19
C PRO A 23 -16.66 6.69 5.28
N SER A 24 -16.04 5.65 5.83
CA SER A 24 -15.86 4.38 5.12
C SER A 24 -17.21 3.75 4.79
N LYS A 25 -17.32 3.16 3.59
CA LYS A 25 -18.47 2.35 3.16
C LYS A 25 -18.21 0.84 3.31
N CYS A 26 -17.07 0.46 3.87
CA CYS A 26 -16.73 -0.94 4.14
C CYS A 26 -17.74 -1.52 5.14
N THR A 27 -18.26 -2.70 4.83
CA THR A 27 -19.27 -3.40 5.64
C THR A 27 -18.67 -4.43 6.59
N TRP A 28 -17.33 -4.48 6.72
CA TRP A 28 -16.66 -5.42 7.61
C TRP A 28 -17.03 -5.17 9.07
N THR A 29 -17.23 -6.26 9.81
CA THR A 29 -17.46 -6.27 11.26
C THR A 29 -16.65 -7.39 11.92
N PRO A 30 -16.31 -7.27 13.22
CA PRO A 30 -15.66 -8.36 13.95
C PRO A 30 -16.46 -9.66 13.86
N GLY A 31 -15.80 -10.75 13.45
CA GLY A 31 -16.44 -12.05 13.22
C GLY A 31 -16.91 -12.31 11.79
N ALA A 32 -16.88 -11.32 10.91
CA ALA A 32 -17.09 -11.53 9.48
C ALA A 32 -16.06 -12.52 8.93
N LYS A 33 -16.49 -13.39 8.00
CA LYS A 33 -15.61 -14.40 7.42
C LYS A 33 -14.84 -13.84 6.24
N LEU A 34 -13.66 -14.42 5.98
CA LEU A 34 -12.80 -13.94 4.90
C LEU A 34 -13.42 -14.19 3.53
N GLU A 35 -14.13 -15.31 3.36
CA GLU A 35 -14.83 -15.68 2.14
C GLU A 35 -15.95 -14.72 1.74
N ASP A 36 -16.52 -13.99 2.70
CA ASP A 36 -17.58 -13.00 2.47
C ASP A 36 -17.01 -11.63 2.02
N SER A 37 -15.67 -11.48 2.04
CA SER A 37 -15.01 -10.24 1.68
C SER A 37 -15.07 -9.99 0.16
N PRO A 38 -15.50 -8.80 -0.29
CA PRO A 38 -15.45 -8.44 -1.71
C PRO A 38 -14.05 -8.00 -2.17
N HIS A 39 -13.06 -8.00 -1.28
CA HIS A 39 -11.72 -7.48 -1.54
C HIS A 39 -10.75 -8.57 -1.99
N SER A 40 -9.74 -8.19 -2.78
CA SER A 40 -8.62 -9.07 -3.09
C SER A 40 -7.84 -9.42 -1.82
N SER A 41 -7.53 -10.70 -1.63
CA SER A 41 -6.69 -11.18 -0.52
C SER A 41 -5.51 -11.98 -1.10
N TYR A 42 -4.33 -11.74 -0.55
CA TYR A 42 -3.10 -12.39 -1.01
C TYR A 42 -2.41 -13.01 0.20
N PRO A 43 -2.25 -14.34 0.24
CA PRO A 43 -1.60 -15.01 1.35
C PRO A 43 -0.10 -14.69 1.35
N LEU A 44 0.51 -14.72 2.53
CA LEU A 44 1.97 -14.66 2.66
C LEU A 44 2.58 -15.88 1.97
N LYS A 45 3.44 -15.64 0.98
CA LYS A 45 4.19 -16.69 0.29
C LYS A 45 5.55 -16.88 0.97
N PRO A 46 6.05 -18.13 1.06
CA PRO A 46 7.42 -18.39 1.46
C PRO A 46 8.38 -17.64 0.55
N LYS A 47 9.43 -17.08 1.15
CA LYS A 47 10.42 -16.32 0.41
C LYS A 47 11.35 -17.28 -0.36
N PRO A 48 11.48 -17.15 -1.71
CA PRO A 48 12.38 -17.99 -2.47
C PRO A 48 13.84 -17.66 -2.14
N LYS A 49 14.75 -18.59 -2.46
CA LYS A 49 16.20 -18.40 -2.23
C LYS A 49 16.79 -17.25 -3.05
N ILE A 50 16.31 -17.09 -4.28
CA ILE A 50 16.67 -16.00 -5.19
C ILE A 50 15.40 -15.21 -5.46
N LEU A 51 15.41 -13.93 -5.16
CA LEU A 51 14.29 -13.04 -5.42
C LEU A 51 14.33 -12.57 -6.89
N PRO A 52 13.18 -12.50 -7.58
CA PRO A 52 13.15 -12.02 -8.96
C PRO A 52 13.42 -10.52 -9.09
N ASN A 53 13.08 -9.73 -8.07
CA ASN A 53 13.43 -8.31 -7.95
C ASN A 53 13.33 -7.85 -6.48
N ILE A 54 13.69 -6.59 -6.23
CA ILE A 54 13.71 -6.02 -4.89
C ILE A 54 12.32 -5.90 -4.25
N LEU A 55 11.24 -5.79 -5.03
CA LEU A 55 9.88 -5.69 -4.50
C LEU A 55 9.47 -6.97 -3.75
N HIS A 56 10.05 -8.12 -4.13
CA HIS A 56 9.84 -9.40 -3.43
C HIS A 56 10.57 -9.49 -2.08
N GLN A 57 11.37 -8.48 -1.73
CA GLN A 57 11.96 -8.31 -0.40
C GLN A 57 11.00 -7.60 0.57
N ILE A 58 9.92 -6.98 0.09
CA ILE A 58 8.93 -6.28 0.91
C ILE A 58 8.16 -7.31 1.75
N GLY A 59 8.01 -7.01 3.05
CA GLY A 59 7.36 -7.88 4.01
C GLY A 59 8.29 -8.88 4.67
N ASN A 60 7.71 -9.88 5.36
CA ASN A 60 8.47 -10.84 6.18
C ASN A 60 9.51 -10.19 7.13
N THR A 61 9.22 -8.97 7.57
CA THR A 61 10.03 -8.20 8.52
C THR A 61 10.07 -8.88 9.88
N PRO A 62 11.18 -8.79 10.62
CA PRO A 62 11.33 -9.51 11.86
C PRO A 62 10.42 -8.96 12.96
N LEU A 63 10.04 -9.85 13.88
CA LEU A 63 9.44 -9.52 15.16
C LEU A 63 10.53 -9.74 16.23
N VAL A 64 10.98 -8.66 16.85
CA VAL A 64 12.17 -8.65 17.72
C VAL A 64 11.77 -8.36 19.16
N ARG A 65 12.23 -9.15 20.12
CA ARG A 65 12.00 -8.89 21.55
C ARG A 65 12.79 -7.67 22.03
N LEU A 66 12.12 -6.76 22.74
CA LEU A 66 12.78 -5.66 23.44
C LEU A 66 13.23 -6.12 24.83
N ASN A 67 14.55 -6.17 25.06
CA ASN A 67 15.10 -6.74 26.29
C ASN A 67 15.39 -5.71 27.39
N ASN A 68 15.74 -4.47 27.01
CA ASN A 68 16.27 -3.48 27.94
C ASN A 68 15.22 -2.45 28.36
N ILE A 69 14.57 -1.80 27.39
CA ILE A 69 13.56 -0.76 27.66
C ILE A 69 12.44 -1.26 28.57
N PRO A 70 11.79 -2.43 28.32
CA PRO A 70 10.73 -2.91 29.21
C PRO A 70 11.20 -3.12 30.66
N LYS A 71 12.43 -3.61 30.86
CA LYS A 71 13.01 -3.80 32.19
C LYS A 71 13.28 -2.47 32.90
N GLN A 72 13.80 -1.49 32.16
CA GLN A 72 14.07 -0.13 32.69
C GLN A 72 12.78 0.58 33.10
N GLU A 73 11.69 0.37 32.35
CA GLU A 73 10.37 0.96 32.60
C GLU A 73 9.49 0.11 33.54
N GLY A 74 10.01 -0.98 34.12
CA GLY A 74 9.27 -1.84 35.06
C GLY A 74 8.10 -2.62 34.43
N LEU A 75 8.07 -2.78 33.10
CA LEU A 75 7.03 -3.54 32.40
C LEU A 75 7.16 -5.04 32.67
N GLN A 76 6.04 -5.66 33.02
CA GLN A 76 5.97 -7.10 33.33
C GLN A 76 5.55 -7.96 32.13
N CYS A 77 5.19 -7.34 31.01
CA CYS A 77 4.78 -8.04 29.79
C CYS A 77 5.95 -8.25 28.82
N GLU A 78 5.79 -9.20 27.90
CA GLU A 78 6.69 -9.33 26.75
C GLU A 78 6.38 -8.21 25.75
N LEU A 79 7.37 -7.34 25.50
CA LEU A 79 7.27 -6.29 24.50
C LEU A 79 8.06 -6.68 23.25
N LEU A 80 7.39 -6.66 22.10
CA LEU A 80 7.94 -7.02 20.80
C LEU A 80 7.88 -5.83 19.84
N ALA A 81 8.92 -5.67 19.02
CA ALA A 81 9.00 -4.68 17.96
C ALA A 81 8.82 -5.34 16.59
N LYS A 82 7.85 -4.86 15.81
CA LYS A 82 7.67 -5.23 14.41
C LYS A 82 8.49 -4.29 13.54
N CYS A 83 9.67 -4.72 13.10
CA CYS A 83 10.70 -3.86 12.50
C CYS A 83 10.46 -3.57 11.01
N GLU A 84 9.45 -2.77 10.69
CA GLU A 84 9.08 -2.41 9.32
C GLU A 84 10.09 -1.53 8.58
N PHE A 85 11.03 -0.91 9.29
CA PHE A 85 12.14 -0.16 8.69
C PHE A 85 13.13 -1.05 7.93
N LEU A 86 12.99 -2.39 7.99
CA LEU A 86 13.80 -3.35 7.27
C LEU A 86 13.18 -3.81 5.94
N ASN A 87 12.05 -3.25 5.53
CA ASN A 87 11.64 -3.32 4.13
C ASN A 87 12.67 -2.57 3.25
N PRO A 88 12.83 -2.92 1.95
CA PRO A 88 13.91 -2.41 1.11
C PRO A 88 13.90 -0.89 0.86
N GLY A 89 12.73 -0.26 0.85
CA GLY A 89 12.52 1.19 0.83
C GLY A 89 12.60 1.85 2.20
N GLY A 90 12.86 1.08 3.26
CA GLY A 90 13.17 1.58 4.59
C GLY A 90 11.94 1.90 5.45
N SER A 91 10.73 1.55 5.02
CA SER A 91 9.52 1.88 5.79
C SER A 91 8.40 0.85 5.67
N VAL A 92 7.38 1.02 6.50
CA VAL A 92 6.13 0.24 6.39
C VAL A 92 5.36 0.54 5.09
N LYS A 93 5.63 1.68 4.44
CA LYS A 93 4.85 2.15 3.29
C LYS A 93 5.16 1.40 2.00
N ASP A 94 6.32 0.73 1.93
CA ASP A 94 6.65 -0.22 0.87
C ASP A 94 5.52 -1.23 0.63
N ARG A 95 4.87 -1.69 1.71
CA ARG A 95 3.75 -2.64 1.64
C ARG A 95 2.56 -2.08 0.87
N ILE A 96 2.14 -0.87 1.21
CA ILE A 96 0.95 -0.28 0.59
C ILE A 96 1.26 0.23 -0.82
N GLY A 97 2.45 0.78 -1.05
CA GLY A 97 2.89 1.23 -2.38
C GLY A 97 2.87 0.07 -3.37
N TYR A 98 3.53 -1.04 -3.01
CA TYR A 98 3.52 -2.26 -3.81
C TYR A 98 2.10 -2.79 -4.03
N ARG A 99 1.29 -2.89 -2.96
CA ARG A 99 -0.06 -3.45 -3.06
C ARG A 99 -1.04 -2.60 -3.87
N MET A 100 -0.97 -1.27 -3.77
CA MET A 100 -1.82 -0.36 -4.54
C MET A 100 -1.53 -0.47 -6.04
N VAL A 101 -0.25 -0.54 -6.41
CA VAL A 101 0.19 -0.71 -7.80
C VAL A 101 -0.28 -2.06 -8.33
N GLU A 102 0.01 -3.17 -7.63
CA GLU A 102 -0.40 -4.50 -8.10
C GLU A 102 -1.93 -4.64 -8.24
N ASP A 103 -2.71 -4.14 -7.27
CA ASP A 103 -4.17 -4.19 -7.37
C ASP A 103 -4.70 -3.29 -8.50
N ALA A 104 -4.05 -2.16 -8.81
CA ALA A 104 -4.44 -1.28 -9.91
C ALA A 104 -4.10 -1.89 -11.28
N GLU A 105 -2.92 -2.53 -11.42
CA GLU A 105 -2.52 -3.27 -12.61
C GLU A 105 -3.45 -4.45 -12.85
N ALA A 106 -3.75 -5.25 -11.82
CA ALA A 106 -4.65 -6.41 -11.91
C ALA A 106 -6.08 -6.02 -12.33
N LYS A 107 -6.52 -4.81 -11.98
CA LYS A 107 -7.82 -4.25 -12.38
C LYS A 107 -7.79 -3.51 -13.73
N GLY A 108 -6.62 -3.37 -14.35
CA GLY A 108 -6.43 -2.61 -15.58
C GLY A 108 -6.66 -1.09 -15.42
N ILE A 109 -6.54 -0.56 -14.20
CA ILE A 109 -6.71 0.87 -13.91
C ILE A 109 -5.51 1.66 -14.41
N ILE A 110 -4.31 1.08 -14.30
CA ILE A 110 -3.04 1.64 -14.80
C ILE A 110 -2.41 0.70 -15.83
N LYS A 111 -1.58 1.27 -16.70
CA LYS A 111 -0.85 0.55 -17.76
C LYS A 111 0.62 0.98 -17.81
N PRO A 112 1.51 0.19 -18.45
CA PRO A 112 2.90 0.57 -18.64
C PRO A 112 3.04 1.97 -19.26
N GLY A 113 3.88 2.80 -18.64
CA GLY A 113 4.12 4.19 -19.07
C GLY A 113 3.16 5.22 -18.45
N ASP A 114 2.16 4.82 -17.67
CA ASP A 114 1.34 5.78 -16.93
C ASP A 114 2.15 6.51 -15.85
N THR A 115 1.72 7.73 -15.54
CA THR A 115 2.25 8.52 -14.43
C THR A 115 1.39 8.34 -13.19
N ILE A 116 2.02 8.01 -12.06
CA ILE A 116 1.37 7.91 -10.76
C ILE A 116 1.58 9.21 -9.99
N ILE A 117 0.51 9.77 -9.43
CA ILE A 117 0.52 10.98 -8.60
C ILE A 117 -0.06 10.62 -7.24
N GLU A 118 0.74 10.74 -6.19
CA GLU A 118 0.36 10.36 -4.82
C GLU A 118 0.66 11.49 -3.83
N PRO A 119 -0.35 12.06 -3.14
CA PRO A 119 -0.11 13.01 -2.06
C PRO A 119 0.42 12.26 -0.83
N SER A 120 1.67 12.51 -0.46
CA SER A 120 2.37 11.71 0.54
C SER A 120 3.14 12.57 1.53
N SER A 121 3.30 12.07 2.76
CA SER A 121 4.23 12.63 3.75
C SER A 121 5.69 12.23 3.49
N GLY A 122 5.95 11.43 2.46
CA GLY A 122 7.30 11.12 1.94
C GLY A 122 7.59 9.63 1.80
N ASN A 123 7.08 8.79 2.72
CA ASN A 123 7.39 7.35 2.70
C ASN A 123 6.52 6.55 1.71
N THR A 124 5.31 7.03 1.40
CA THR A 124 4.46 6.42 0.38
C THR A 124 4.84 7.01 -0.98
N VAL A 125 5.98 6.60 -1.52
CA VAL A 125 6.35 6.88 -2.92
C VAL A 125 6.61 5.52 -3.57
N PRO A 126 5.83 5.14 -4.61
CA PRO A 126 5.99 3.85 -5.29
C PRO A 126 7.31 3.78 -6.08
#